data_AF-A0A212FFV6-F1
#
_entry.id   AF-A0A212FFV6-F1
#
_cell.length_a   1.000
_cell.length_b   1.000
_cell.length_c   1.000
_cell.angle_alpha   90.00
_cell.angle_beta   90.00
_cell.angle_gamma   90.00
#
_symmetry.space_group_name_H-M   'P 1'
#
loop_
_entity.id
_entity.type
_entity.pdbx_description
1 polymer ?
#
loop_
_entity_poly.entity_id
_entity_poly.type
_entity_poly.pdbx_seq_one_letter_code
_entity_poly.pdbx_strand_id
1 'polypeptide(L)'
;MSLKFIRVFVSSLRQHLPRQNNLLSGFQIRTITAMEVAPVDKKDNLVQDKNRTRYKRRRQWDDRKENGESQEKKTCDKPFERIKRKKMAMLLGYCGVDYYGMQRNPGVPTIEEDLLKALYEAKYITEDDFNNQQNAQFQRSSRTDKGVSAARQVVTYSYTLPTYVFESNVASEDERKAYRITSQKIDQVNEVLGYYKGTKSYHNFTEKKHFQDPSSLRYMMSFVLERVFMESEMEFAELLVKGQSFMLHQIRKMIGLMIAVVRGHTDISTLEKSFGKEKVMIPTAPGLGLVLDK
;
A
#
# COMPACT_ATOMS: atom_id res chain seq x y z
N MET A 1 13.88 2.44 -6.03
CA MET A 1 14.11 3.87 -6.36
C MET A 1 15.57 4.11 -6.72
N SER A 2 15.89 4.97 -7.69
CA SER A 2 17.27 5.48 -7.84
C SER A 2 17.67 6.31 -6.62
N LEU A 3 18.91 6.19 -6.13
CA LEU A 3 19.46 7.01 -5.04
C LEU A 3 19.25 8.52 -5.25
N LYS A 4 19.16 8.98 -6.51
CA LYS A 4 18.85 10.36 -6.87
C LYS A 4 17.44 10.78 -6.44
N PHE A 5 16.43 9.92 -6.62
CA PHE A 5 15.04 10.22 -6.26
C PHE A 5 14.83 10.32 -4.75
N ILE A 6 15.45 9.43 -3.96
CA ILE A 6 15.38 9.50 -2.49
C ILE A 6 15.98 10.80 -1.99
N ARG A 7 17.12 11.24 -2.53
CA ARG A 7 17.74 12.53 -2.13
C ARG A 7 16.85 13.74 -2.45
N VAL A 8 16.19 13.74 -3.61
CA VAL A 8 15.23 14.79 -3.97
C VAL A 8 14.03 14.77 -3.02
N PHE A 9 13.48 13.59 -2.72
CA PHE A 9 12.37 13.44 -1.79
C PHE A 9 12.74 13.91 -0.37
N VAL A 10 13.90 13.50 0.16
CA VAL A 10 14.44 13.98 1.44
C VAL A 10 14.57 15.50 1.43
N SER A 11 15.08 16.10 0.35
CA SER A 11 15.23 17.56 0.24
C SER A 11 13.87 18.26 0.25
N SER A 12 12.87 17.73 -0.46
CA SER A 12 11.49 18.21 -0.46
C SER A 12 10.88 18.16 0.95
N LEU A 13 11.01 17.02 1.65
CA LEU A 13 10.56 16.88 3.04
C LEU A 13 11.19 17.95 3.94
N ARG A 14 12.49 18.21 3.83
CA ARG A 14 13.20 19.23 4.63
C ARG A 14 12.72 20.65 4.36
N GLN A 15 12.29 20.93 3.14
CA GLN A 15 11.83 22.26 2.71
C GLN A 15 10.36 22.52 3.09
N HIS A 16 9.50 21.49 2.98
CA HIS A 16 8.05 21.68 3.03
C HIS A 16 7.41 21.23 4.35
N LEU A 17 8.02 20.28 5.06
CA LEU A 17 7.51 19.88 6.36
C LEU A 17 7.98 20.88 7.43
N PRO A 18 7.07 21.36 8.30
CA PRO A 18 7.42 22.34 9.32
C PRO A 18 8.56 21.85 10.22
N ARG A 19 9.72 22.48 10.08
CA ARG A 19 10.82 22.42 11.04
C ARG A 19 10.61 23.53 12.05
N GLN A 20 10.77 23.27 13.34
CA GLN A 20 10.94 24.39 14.25
C GLN A 20 12.34 24.95 14.00
N ASN A 21 12.43 26.24 13.71
CA ASN A 21 13.68 26.97 13.95
C ASN A 21 14.07 26.68 15.40
N ASN A 22 15.33 26.31 15.61
CA ASN A 22 15.92 26.36 16.94
C ASN A 22 15.70 27.78 17.43
N LEU A 23 14.68 28.00 18.25
CA LEU A 23 14.61 29.19 19.07
C LEU A 23 15.91 29.16 19.87
N LEU A 24 16.69 30.22 19.68
CA LEU A 24 17.83 30.58 20.51
C LEU A 24 17.42 30.42 21.97
N SER A 25 17.73 29.28 22.57
CA SER A 25 17.75 29.13 24.02
C SER A 25 19.16 28.70 24.36
N GLY A 26 19.94 29.67 24.83
CA GLY A 26 21.36 29.54 25.10
C GLY A 26 21.70 28.28 25.89
N PHE A 27 22.58 27.48 25.32
CA PHE A 27 23.39 26.53 26.05
C PHE A 27 24.81 26.64 25.47
N GLN A 28 25.74 27.13 26.31
CA GLN A 28 27.14 27.29 25.96
C GLN A 28 27.73 25.94 25.57
N ILE A 29 28.19 25.83 24.33
CA ILE A 29 29.01 24.72 23.86
C ILE A 29 30.39 24.93 24.47
N ARG A 30 30.77 24.12 25.46
CA ARG A 30 32.19 23.93 25.79
C ARG A 30 32.81 23.09 24.67
N THR A 31 33.67 23.73 23.89
CA THR A 31 34.55 23.08 22.91
C THR A 31 35.42 22.04 23.60
N ILE A 32 35.43 20.81 23.06
CA ILE A 32 36.60 19.93 23.15
C ILE A 32 36.88 19.39 21.74
N THR A 33 38.17 19.39 21.45
CA THR A 33 38.91 19.29 20.20
C THR A 33 38.77 17.96 19.45
N ALA A 34 38.82 18.07 18.10
CA ALA A 34 39.26 17.15 17.06
C ALA A 34 39.39 15.62 17.33
N MET A 35 38.78 14.77 16.49
CA MET A 35 39.47 14.06 15.39
C MET A 35 38.55 13.05 14.64
N GLU A 36 38.78 13.01 13.32
CA GLU A 36 38.59 11.95 12.31
C GLU A 36 37.20 11.36 11.99
N VAL A 37 36.77 11.61 10.74
CA VAL A 37 35.64 10.96 10.06
C VAL A 37 36.16 9.77 9.25
N ALA A 38 35.91 8.56 9.72
CA ALA A 38 36.10 7.36 8.90
C ALA A 38 34.99 7.25 7.83
N PRO A 39 35.29 6.77 6.61
CA PRO A 39 34.27 6.56 5.60
C PRO A 39 33.44 5.32 5.98
N VAL A 40 32.15 5.52 6.22
CA VAL A 40 31.21 4.40 6.40
C VAL A 40 30.63 4.05 5.04
N ASP A 41 31.07 2.90 4.51
CA ASP A 41 30.41 2.22 3.40
C ASP A 41 28.98 1.85 3.82
N LYS A 42 28.01 2.64 3.36
CA LYS A 42 26.59 2.36 3.57
C LYS A 42 26.14 1.28 2.59
N LYS A 43 26.21 0.02 3.01
CA LYS A 43 25.36 -1.03 2.45
C LYS A 43 23.90 -0.70 2.79
N ASP A 44 22.99 -0.86 1.83
CA ASP A 44 21.56 -0.64 2.00
C ASP A 44 20.99 -1.65 3.01
N ASN A 45 20.94 -1.26 4.29
CA ASN A 45 20.45 -2.08 5.38
C ASN A 45 18.91 -2.14 5.35
N LEU A 46 18.35 -3.05 4.56
CA LEU A 46 16.94 -3.45 4.66
C LEU A 46 16.69 -4.15 5.99
N VAL A 47 15.49 -4.02 6.56
CA VAL A 47 15.14 -4.72 7.80
C VAL A 47 15.10 -6.23 7.58
N GLN A 48 15.84 -6.95 8.43
CA GLN A 48 16.00 -8.40 8.34
C GLN A 48 15.02 -9.20 9.21
N ASP A 49 14.41 -8.59 10.25
CA ASP A 49 13.60 -9.30 11.24
C ASP A 49 12.11 -8.88 11.25
N LYS A 50 11.21 -9.87 11.14
CA LYS A 50 9.74 -9.72 11.19
C LYS A 50 9.23 -9.25 12.55
N ASN A 51 9.97 -9.52 13.62
CA ASN A 51 9.55 -9.15 14.97
C ASN A 51 9.66 -7.65 15.25
N ARG A 52 10.42 -6.91 14.42
CA ARG A 52 10.52 -5.44 14.50
C ARG A 52 9.40 -4.70 13.75
N THR A 53 8.59 -5.42 12.96
CA THR A 53 7.45 -4.85 12.23
C THR A 53 6.09 -5.22 12.83
N ARG A 54 6.04 -6.18 13.78
CA ARG A 54 4.80 -6.72 14.37
C ARG A 54 4.43 -6.03 15.68
N TYR A 55 3.13 -5.79 15.91
CA TYR A 55 2.62 -5.28 17.18
C TYR A 55 2.92 -6.26 18.31
N LYS A 56 3.80 -5.90 19.25
CA LYS A 56 3.85 -6.56 20.55
C LYS A 56 2.69 -6.00 21.37
N ARG A 57 1.65 -6.83 21.60
CA ARG A 57 0.63 -6.55 22.63
C ARG A 57 1.38 -6.23 23.92
N ARG A 58 1.13 -5.03 24.46
CA ARG A 58 1.44 -4.50 25.80
C ARG A 58 2.70 -5.08 26.46
N ARG A 59 3.61 -4.20 26.90
CA ARG A 59 4.54 -4.53 28.00
C ARG A 59 3.71 -5.23 29.08
N GLN A 60 3.91 -6.53 29.23
CA GLN A 60 3.60 -7.20 30.47
C GLN A 60 4.43 -6.41 31.48
N TRP A 61 3.75 -5.70 32.37
CA TRP A 61 4.42 -5.28 33.59
C TRP A 61 4.79 -6.61 34.23
N ASP A 62 6.04 -7.04 34.05
CA ASP A 62 6.58 -8.12 34.85
C ASP A 62 6.40 -7.65 36.28
N ASP A 63 5.53 -8.35 37.00
CA ASP A 63 5.39 -8.20 38.43
C ASP A 63 6.79 -8.20 39.02
N ARG A 64 7.08 -7.15 39.78
CA ARG A 64 8.35 -6.92 40.46
C ARG A 64 8.84 -8.25 41.02
N LYS A 65 9.97 -8.74 40.51
CA LYS A 65 10.79 -9.63 41.32
C LYS A 65 11.25 -8.81 42.52
N GLU A 66 10.75 -9.17 43.69
CA GLU A 66 11.35 -8.85 44.98
C GLU A 66 12.78 -9.40 44.96
N ASN A 67 13.71 -8.56 44.52
CA ASN A 67 15.11 -8.55 44.92
C ASN A 67 15.68 -7.23 44.40
N GLY A 68 16.03 -6.36 45.34
CA GLY A 68 16.34 -4.95 45.13
C GLY A 68 17.65 -4.68 44.40
N GLU A 69 17.73 -5.05 43.13
CA GLU A 69 18.70 -4.48 42.20
C GLU A 69 17.93 -3.65 41.17
N SER A 70 17.97 -2.34 41.37
CA SER A 70 17.50 -1.40 40.36
C SER A 70 18.36 -1.60 39.12
N GLN A 71 17.75 -1.98 37.99
CA GLN A 71 18.45 -1.98 36.71
C GLN A 71 19.10 -0.60 36.53
N GLU A 72 20.42 -0.58 36.41
CA GLU A 72 21.18 0.64 36.21
C GLU A 72 20.53 1.44 35.08
N LYS A 73 20.22 2.71 35.36
CA LYS A 73 19.78 3.65 34.34
C LYS A 73 20.88 3.70 33.29
N LYS A 74 20.65 3.12 32.10
CA LYS A 74 21.56 3.25 30.96
C LYS A 74 21.91 4.73 30.79
N THR A 75 23.16 5.08 31.06
CA THR A 75 23.70 6.40 30.75
C THR A 75 23.66 6.55 29.23
N CYS A 76 23.06 7.66 28.77
CA CYS A 76 22.95 7.93 27.35
C CYS A 76 24.26 8.60 26.93
N ASP A 77 25.25 7.80 26.54
CA ASP A 77 26.63 8.25 26.28
C ASP A 77 26.80 9.08 24.99
N LYS A 78 25.70 9.46 24.33
CA LYS A 78 25.71 10.26 23.10
C LYS A 78 24.83 11.50 23.26
N PRO A 79 25.24 12.68 22.73
CA PRO A 79 24.36 13.84 22.66
C PRO A 79 23.12 13.45 21.84
N PHE A 80 21.96 13.32 22.50
CA PHE A 80 20.73 12.97 21.81
C PHE A 80 20.09 14.25 21.25
N GLU A 81 19.92 14.29 19.93
CA GLU A 81 19.20 15.38 19.28
C GLU A 81 17.70 15.22 19.60
N ARG A 82 17.17 16.09 20.47
CA ARG A 82 15.77 16.03 20.90
C ARG A 82 14.83 16.41 19.74
N ILE A 83 14.26 15.41 19.07
CA ILE A 83 13.25 15.63 18.04
C ILE A 83 11.87 15.87 18.69
N LYS A 84 11.29 17.06 18.48
CA LYS A 84 9.95 17.39 18.97
C LYS A 84 8.88 16.78 18.05
N ARG A 85 8.10 15.84 18.58
CA ARG A 85 7.07 15.11 17.82
C ARG A 85 5.85 15.98 17.56
N LYS A 86 5.33 15.94 16.33
CA LYS A 86 4.01 16.46 15.94
C LYS A 86 3.26 15.40 15.17
N LYS A 87 1.95 15.29 15.37
CA LYS A 87 1.09 14.44 14.54
C LYS A 87 0.89 15.14 13.20
N MET A 88 1.15 14.42 12.11
CA MET A 88 1.10 14.96 10.75
C MET A 88 0.38 13.95 9.87
N ALA A 89 -0.37 14.46 8.88
CA ALA A 89 -0.90 13.66 7.79
C ALA A 89 -0.10 14.00 6.53
N MET A 90 0.25 12.97 5.74
CA MET A 90 0.93 13.14 4.46
C MET A 90 0.05 12.54 3.37
N LEU A 91 -0.15 13.31 2.31
CA LEU A 91 -0.68 12.80 1.06
C LEU A 91 0.49 12.28 0.22
N LEU A 92 0.49 10.98 -0.08
CA LEU A 92 1.56 10.32 -0.80
C LEU A 92 1.05 9.73 -2.12
N GLY A 93 1.81 9.95 -3.18
CA GLY A 93 1.72 9.21 -4.44
C GLY A 93 3.01 8.45 -4.72
N TYR A 94 2.91 7.25 -5.30
CA TYR A 94 4.03 6.38 -5.66
C TYR A 94 3.70 5.43 -6.80
N CYS A 95 4.73 5.05 -7.56
CA CYS A 95 4.68 3.93 -8.50
C CYS A 95 5.04 2.65 -7.75
N GLY A 96 4.17 1.64 -7.81
CA GLY A 96 4.33 0.37 -7.10
C GLY A 96 5.26 -0.64 -7.80
N VAL A 97 5.72 -0.34 -9.02
CA VAL A 97 6.63 -1.20 -9.79
C VAL A 97 7.90 -1.45 -8.98
N ASP A 98 8.35 -2.71 -8.95
CA ASP A 98 9.48 -3.21 -8.14
C ASP A 98 9.33 -3.13 -6.62
N TYR A 99 8.17 -2.69 -6.11
CA TYR A 99 7.88 -2.69 -4.68
C TYR A 99 6.95 -3.85 -4.30
N TYR A 100 7.20 -4.43 -3.14
CA TYR A 100 6.40 -5.51 -2.55
C TYR A 100 5.21 -4.97 -1.73
N GLY A 101 4.65 -3.85 -2.17
CA GLY A 101 3.50 -3.17 -1.58
C GLY A 101 3.84 -2.01 -0.65
N MET A 102 2.82 -1.44 -0.02
CA MET A 102 2.97 -0.31 0.91
C MET A 102 3.69 -0.72 2.20
N GLN A 103 3.24 -1.79 2.86
CA GLN A 103 3.65 -2.11 4.22
C GLN A 103 5.06 -2.70 4.28
N ARG A 104 5.86 -2.26 5.26
CA ARG A 104 7.20 -2.81 5.55
C ARG A 104 7.17 -4.31 5.80
N ASN A 105 7.93 -5.05 5.01
CA ASN A 105 8.15 -6.49 5.13
C ASN A 105 9.66 -6.78 5.05
N PRO A 106 10.20 -7.71 5.87
CA PRO A 106 11.64 -7.95 5.87
C PRO A 106 12.17 -8.53 4.58
N GLY A 107 13.39 -8.09 4.22
CA GLY A 107 14.13 -8.59 3.06
C GLY A 107 13.57 -8.21 1.68
N VAL A 108 12.54 -7.36 1.61
CA VAL A 108 11.96 -6.88 0.35
C VAL A 108 11.80 -5.36 0.36
N PRO A 109 11.95 -4.69 -0.80
CA PRO A 109 11.70 -3.26 -0.90
C PRO A 109 10.20 -2.95 -0.80
N THR A 110 9.85 -1.97 0.02
CA THR A 110 8.46 -1.51 0.20
C THR A 110 8.43 0.02 0.25
N ILE A 111 7.27 0.60 -0.08
CA ILE A 111 7.10 2.07 -0.08
C ILE A 111 7.36 2.65 1.31
N GLU A 112 6.90 1.96 2.34
CA GLU A 112 7.09 2.35 3.73
C GLU A 112 8.56 2.32 4.19
N GLU A 113 9.37 1.36 3.72
CA GLU A 113 10.81 1.33 4.03
C GLU A 113 11.48 2.60 3.52
N ASP A 114 11.27 2.94 2.25
CA ASP A 114 11.87 4.12 1.62
C ASP A 114 11.34 5.42 2.24
N LEU A 115 10.06 5.48 2.61
CA LEU A 115 9.48 6.63 3.31
C LEU A 115 10.08 6.81 4.71
N LEU A 116 10.20 5.74 5.50
CA LEU A 116 10.81 5.79 6.83
C LEU A 116 12.29 6.15 6.74
N LYS A 117 13.02 5.62 5.74
CA LYS A 117 14.42 5.96 5.48
C LYS A 117 14.55 7.45 5.17
N ALA A 118 13.68 7.99 4.32
CA ALA A 118 13.66 9.42 4.01
C ALA A 118 13.33 10.31 5.22
N LEU A 119 12.38 9.90 6.07
CA LEU A 119 12.05 10.62 7.31
C LEU A 119 13.21 10.61 8.32
N TYR A 120 13.91 9.49 8.43
CA TYR A 120 15.11 9.35 9.27
C TYR A 120 16.24 10.24 8.75
N GLU A 121 16.55 10.18 7.46
CA GLU A 121 17.55 11.05 6.82
C GLU A 121 17.19 12.54 6.91
N ALA A 122 15.90 12.86 6.93
CA ALA A 122 15.40 14.22 7.13
C ALA A 122 15.35 14.66 8.60
N LYS A 123 15.73 13.79 9.56
CA LYS A 123 15.71 14.01 11.02
C LYS A 123 14.31 14.27 11.61
N TYR A 124 13.26 13.71 11.00
CA TYR A 124 11.90 13.75 11.57
C TYR A 124 11.62 12.60 12.55
N ILE A 125 12.38 11.50 12.44
CA ILE A 125 12.28 10.34 13.32
C ILE A 125 13.68 9.94 13.80
N THR A 126 13.75 9.34 14.99
CA THR A 126 15.00 8.80 15.54
C THR A 126 15.37 7.47 14.88
N GLU A 127 16.59 6.99 15.11
CA GLU A 127 17.00 5.65 14.68
C GLU A 127 16.14 4.55 15.33
N ASP A 128 15.77 4.72 16.60
CA ASP A 128 14.88 3.79 17.30
C ASP A 128 13.46 3.79 16.70
N ASP A 129 12.98 4.94 16.26
CA ASP A 129 11.70 5.10 15.56
C ASP A 129 11.73 4.48 14.15
N PHE A 130 12.87 4.60 13.45
CA PHE A 130 13.09 3.94 12.17
C PHE A 130 13.13 2.41 12.34
N ASN A 131 13.85 1.90 13.32
CA ASN A 131 13.98 0.46 13.59
C ASN A 131 12.67 -0.16 14.07
N ASN A 132 11.90 0.57 14.89
CA ASN A 132 10.58 0.17 15.33
C ASN A 132 9.56 1.26 15.01
N GLN A 133 8.91 1.08 13.87
CA GLN A 133 7.90 1.99 13.33
C GLN A 133 6.77 2.35 14.32
N GLN A 134 6.44 1.46 15.26
CA GLN A 134 5.37 1.73 16.23
C GLN A 134 5.73 2.85 17.20
N ASN A 135 7.02 3.06 17.47
CA ASN A 135 7.50 4.16 18.32
C ASN A 135 7.18 5.52 17.70
N ALA A 136 7.14 5.60 16.36
CA ALA A 136 6.75 6.77 15.60
C ALA A 136 5.22 6.96 15.48
N GLN A 137 4.42 6.00 15.97
CA GLN A 137 2.96 5.96 15.78
C GLN A 137 2.52 6.07 14.32
N PHE A 138 3.33 5.57 13.40
CA PHE A 138 3.04 5.67 11.97
C PHE A 138 1.80 4.85 11.60
N GLN A 139 0.85 5.48 10.93
CA GLN A 139 -0.36 4.85 10.40
C GLN A 139 -0.46 5.06 8.89
N ARG A 140 -1.09 4.11 8.20
CA ARG A 140 -1.39 4.19 6.76
C ARG A 140 -2.88 4.04 6.56
N SER A 141 -3.43 4.76 5.59
CA SER A 141 -4.85 4.66 5.24
C SER A 141 -5.18 3.35 4.52
N SER A 142 -4.30 2.87 3.64
CA SER A 142 -4.47 1.60 2.93
C SER A 142 -3.19 0.77 2.88
N ARG A 143 -3.36 -0.55 2.76
CA ARG A 143 -2.28 -1.49 2.42
C ARG A 143 -2.45 -1.84 0.94
N THR A 144 -1.45 -1.52 0.13
CA THR A 144 -1.40 -1.93 -1.27
C THR A 144 -0.58 -3.20 -1.42
N ASP A 145 -0.99 -4.05 -2.36
CA ASP A 145 -0.31 -5.30 -2.70
C ASP A 145 0.95 -5.03 -3.55
N LYS A 146 1.77 -6.06 -3.77
CA LYS A 146 2.95 -5.99 -4.65
C LYS A 146 2.58 -5.45 -6.03
N GLY A 147 3.33 -4.45 -6.51
CA GLY A 147 3.15 -3.85 -7.84
C GLY A 147 2.05 -2.78 -7.93
N VAL A 148 1.23 -2.58 -6.90
CA VAL A 148 0.10 -1.63 -6.92
C VAL A 148 0.59 -0.21 -6.68
N SER A 149 0.20 0.72 -7.55
CA SER A 149 0.53 2.14 -7.44
C SER A 149 -0.53 2.92 -6.67
N ALA A 150 -0.19 4.13 -6.21
CA ALA A 150 -1.16 5.05 -5.62
C ALA A 150 -0.89 6.48 -6.08
N ALA A 151 -1.91 7.20 -6.52
CA ALA A 151 -1.85 8.63 -6.77
C ALA A 151 -2.18 9.43 -5.49
N ARG A 152 -3.23 8.99 -4.77
CA ARG A 152 -3.56 9.46 -3.43
C ARG A 152 -3.95 8.27 -2.59
N GLN A 153 -3.33 8.19 -1.42
CA GLN A 153 -3.53 7.11 -0.47
C GLN A 153 -4.89 7.28 0.24
N VAL A 154 -6.02 7.19 -0.47
CA VAL A 154 -7.41 7.27 0.02
C VAL A 154 -8.38 6.45 -0.89
N VAL A 155 -9.38 5.85 -0.23
CA VAL A 155 -10.50 4.91 -0.50
C VAL A 155 -10.91 4.43 -1.92
N THR A 156 -10.64 5.14 -3.01
CA THR A 156 -11.09 4.78 -4.37
C THR A 156 -9.98 4.11 -5.15
N TYR A 157 -10.29 3.00 -5.83
CA TYR A 157 -9.33 2.34 -6.72
C TYR A 157 -9.78 2.47 -8.18
N SER A 158 -8.82 2.67 -9.07
CA SER A 158 -9.01 2.46 -10.50
C SER A 158 -8.23 1.23 -10.96
N TYR A 159 -8.73 0.57 -12.00
CA TYR A 159 -8.06 -0.54 -12.65
C TYR A 159 -8.05 -0.35 -14.15
N THR A 160 -6.86 -0.19 -14.73
CA THR A 160 -6.69 -0.02 -16.17
C THR A 160 -6.36 -1.36 -16.83
N LEU A 161 -7.07 -1.69 -17.90
CA LEU A 161 -6.81 -2.88 -18.71
C LEU A 161 -7.08 -2.62 -20.20
N PRO A 162 -6.45 -3.35 -21.11
CA PRO A 162 -6.79 -3.29 -22.53
C PRO A 162 -8.23 -3.75 -22.78
N THR A 163 -8.94 -3.10 -23.69
CA THR A 163 -10.35 -3.42 -23.97
C THR A 163 -10.55 -4.77 -24.65
N TYR A 164 -9.58 -5.23 -25.45
CA TYR A 164 -9.64 -6.55 -26.11
C TYR A 164 -9.76 -7.72 -25.12
N VAL A 165 -9.44 -7.50 -23.83
CA VAL A 165 -9.57 -8.52 -22.79
C VAL A 165 -11.03 -8.97 -22.60
N PHE A 166 -12.00 -8.13 -22.97
CA PHE A 166 -13.43 -8.49 -22.93
C PHE A 166 -13.88 -9.37 -24.10
N GLU A 167 -13.04 -9.53 -25.13
CA GLU A 167 -13.36 -10.27 -26.34
C GLU A 167 -12.71 -11.66 -26.33
N SER A 168 -13.47 -12.69 -26.71
CA SER A 168 -13.00 -14.08 -26.72
C SER A 168 -12.16 -14.41 -27.94
N ASN A 169 -12.43 -13.77 -29.09
CA ASN A 169 -11.92 -14.16 -30.40
C ASN A 169 -10.69 -13.36 -30.89
N VAL A 170 -10.04 -12.58 -30.03
CA VAL A 170 -8.87 -11.77 -30.41
C VAL A 170 -7.59 -12.56 -30.10
N ALA A 171 -6.91 -13.06 -31.13
CA ALA A 171 -5.75 -13.93 -30.97
C ALA A 171 -4.43 -13.20 -31.31
N SER A 172 -4.39 -12.50 -32.45
CA SER A 172 -3.18 -11.86 -32.97
C SER A 172 -2.92 -10.47 -32.37
N GLU A 173 -1.66 -10.02 -32.39
CA GLU A 173 -1.30 -8.68 -31.91
C GLU A 173 -1.93 -7.58 -32.77
N ASP A 174 -2.04 -7.78 -34.09
CA ASP A 174 -2.67 -6.80 -34.98
C ASP A 174 -4.17 -6.65 -34.70
N GLU A 175 -4.87 -7.76 -34.41
CA GLU A 175 -6.28 -7.70 -33.98
C GLU A 175 -6.43 -7.01 -32.62
N ARG A 176 -5.49 -7.22 -31.68
CA ARG A 176 -5.51 -6.52 -30.37
C ARG A 176 -5.34 -5.02 -30.52
N LYS A 177 -4.45 -4.59 -31.41
CA LYS A 177 -4.25 -3.16 -31.73
C LYS A 177 -5.44 -2.57 -32.48
N ALA A 178 -6.08 -3.34 -33.34
CA ALA A 178 -7.25 -2.90 -34.11
C ALA A 178 -8.56 -2.91 -33.30
N TYR A 179 -8.64 -3.71 -32.23
CA TYR A 179 -9.86 -3.88 -31.46
C TYR A 179 -10.35 -2.58 -30.82
N ARG A 180 -11.64 -2.28 -31.00
CA ARG A 180 -12.34 -1.19 -30.34
C ARG A 180 -13.60 -1.71 -29.69
N ILE A 181 -13.79 -1.39 -28.42
CA ILE A 181 -14.94 -1.84 -27.66
C ILE A 181 -16.23 -1.14 -28.13
N THR A 182 -17.30 -1.91 -28.29
CA THR A 182 -18.60 -1.38 -28.68
C THR A 182 -19.38 -0.88 -27.45
N SER A 183 -20.31 0.05 -27.64
CA SER A 183 -21.19 0.52 -26.56
C SER A 183 -21.98 -0.62 -25.93
N GLN A 184 -22.46 -1.59 -26.72
CA GLN A 184 -23.14 -2.78 -26.22
C GLN A 184 -22.26 -3.61 -25.28
N LYS A 185 -20.97 -3.73 -25.57
CA LYS A 185 -20.02 -4.45 -24.73
C LYS A 185 -19.72 -3.67 -23.44
N ILE A 186 -19.62 -2.33 -23.52
CA ILE A 186 -19.51 -1.47 -22.33
C ILE A 186 -20.72 -1.64 -21.42
N ASP A 187 -21.93 -1.67 -21.98
CA ASP A 187 -23.17 -1.86 -21.21
C ASP A 187 -23.18 -3.24 -20.54
N GLN A 188 -22.79 -4.30 -21.26
CA GLN A 188 -22.63 -5.64 -20.71
C GLN A 188 -21.62 -5.68 -19.54
N VAL A 189 -20.48 -5.01 -19.67
CA VAL A 189 -19.48 -4.92 -18.59
C VAL A 189 -20.08 -4.20 -17.38
N ASN A 190 -20.72 -3.05 -17.59
CA ASN A 190 -21.33 -2.27 -16.51
C ASN A 190 -22.48 -3.00 -15.80
N GLU A 191 -23.26 -3.80 -16.54
CA GLU A 191 -24.29 -4.68 -15.98
C GLU A 191 -23.66 -5.67 -14.99
N VAL A 192 -22.63 -6.41 -15.43
CA VAL A 192 -21.91 -7.37 -14.58
C VAL A 192 -21.26 -6.68 -13.36
N LEU A 193 -20.65 -5.51 -13.55
CA LEU A 193 -20.07 -4.73 -12.45
C LEU A 193 -21.13 -4.27 -11.43
N GLY A 194 -22.36 -4.01 -11.90
CA GLY A 194 -23.51 -3.64 -11.06
C GLY A 194 -23.83 -4.66 -9.98
N TYR A 195 -23.60 -5.95 -10.22
CA TYR A 195 -23.87 -7.01 -9.25
C TYR A 195 -22.99 -6.95 -7.99
N TYR A 196 -21.86 -6.23 -8.02
CA TYR A 196 -21.01 -6.06 -6.84
C TYR A 196 -21.56 -5.03 -5.85
N LYS A 197 -22.44 -4.12 -6.28
CA LYS A 197 -22.97 -3.03 -5.43
C LYS A 197 -23.71 -3.56 -4.21
N GLY A 198 -23.66 -2.79 -3.12
CA GLY A 198 -24.30 -3.12 -1.85
C GLY A 198 -23.42 -3.91 -0.88
N THR A 199 -24.02 -4.38 0.20
CA THR A 199 -23.34 -5.16 1.24
C THR A 199 -23.47 -6.65 0.94
N LYS A 200 -22.33 -7.32 0.72
CA LYS A 200 -22.28 -8.76 0.39
C LYS A 200 -21.16 -9.47 1.13
N SER A 201 -21.20 -10.80 1.19
CA SER A 201 -20.12 -11.63 1.74
C SER A 201 -19.05 -11.87 0.66
N TYR A 202 -17.88 -11.24 0.81
CA TYR A 202 -16.78 -11.32 -0.15
C TYR A 202 -15.76 -12.42 0.19
N HIS A 203 -16.14 -13.44 0.95
CA HIS A 203 -15.26 -14.50 1.43
C HIS A 203 -14.56 -15.30 0.31
N ASN A 204 -15.14 -15.42 -0.88
CA ASN A 204 -14.51 -16.04 -2.06
C ASN A 204 -13.53 -15.11 -2.79
N PHE A 205 -13.69 -13.80 -2.61
CA PHE A 205 -12.84 -12.76 -3.18
C PHE A 205 -11.58 -12.52 -2.35
N THR A 206 -11.28 -13.39 -1.39
CA THR A 206 -10.02 -13.33 -0.66
C THR A 206 -9.56 -14.73 -0.28
N GLU A 207 -8.47 -14.81 0.48
CA GLU A 207 -7.92 -16.07 0.95
C GLU A 207 -8.28 -16.30 2.42
N LYS A 208 -8.41 -17.58 2.80
CA LYS A 208 -8.55 -18.02 4.20
C LYS A 208 -9.77 -17.41 4.94
N LYS A 209 -10.86 -17.16 4.22
CA LYS A 209 -12.14 -16.70 4.79
C LYS A 209 -13.26 -17.69 4.56
N HIS A 210 -14.03 -17.90 5.63
CA HIS A 210 -15.26 -18.68 5.64
C HIS A 210 -16.46 -17.75 5.35
N PHE A 211 -17.54 -18.27 4.77
CA PHE A 211 -18.69 -17.45 4.35
C PHE A 211 -19.41 -16.74 5.52
N GLN A 212 -19.41 -17.38 6.69
CA GLN A 212 -20.02 -16.85 7.92
C GLN A 212 -19.13 -15.83 8.64
N ASP A 213 -17.88 -15.63 8.21
CA ASP A 213 -16.99 -14.68 8.87
C ASP A 213 -17.53 -13.26 8.65
N PRO A 214 -17.98 -12.53 9.70
CA PRO A 214 -18.54 -11.18 9.54
C PRO A 214 -17.52 -10.21 8.94
N SER A 215 -16.23 -10.45 9.15
CA SER A 215 -15.16 -9.65 8.57
C SER A 215 -14.96 -9.88 7.07
N SER A 216 -15.77 -10.72 6.42
CA SER A 216 -15.86 -10.84 4.97
C SER A 216 -16.98 -9.99 4.34
N LEU A 217 -17.88 -9.42 5.17
CA LEU A 217 -18.91 -8.51 4.70
C LEU A 217 -18.27 -7.19 4.27
N ARG A 218 -18.49 -6.80 3.02
CA ARG A 218 -17.99 -5.53 2.48
C ARG A 218 -19.12 -4.79 1.78
N TYR A 219 -19.08 -3.48 1.92
CA TYR A 219 -20.00 -2.57 1.28
C TYR A 219 -19.33 -1.93 0.06
N MET A 220 -19.90 -2.21 -1.11
CA MET A 220 -19.50 -1.64 -2.38
C MET A 220 -20.45 -0.49 -2.73
N MET A 221 -19.91 0.72 -2.85
CA MET A 221 -20.66 1.92 -3.18
C MET A 221 -20.90 2.01 -4.69
N SER A 222 -19.84 1.82 -5.48
CA SER A 222 -19.92 1.82 -6.94
C SER A 222 -18.83 0.97 -7.55
N PHE A 223 -19.13 0.37 -8.71
CA PHE A 223 -18.14 -0.26 -9.55
C PHE A 223 -18.62 -0.10 -11.00
N VAL A 224 -17.84 0.61 -11.83
CA VAL A 224 -18.21 0.99 -13.20
C VAL A 224 -16.99 0.99 -14.11
N LEU A 225 -17.20 0.82 -15.41
CA LEU A 225 -16.26 1.26 -16.44
C LEU A 225 -16.45 2.77 -16.61
N GLU A 226 -15.45 3.53 -16.19
CA GLU A 226 -15.51 5.01 -16.14
C GLU A 226 -15.26 5.62 -17.51
N ARG A 227 -14.19 5.18 -18.18
CA ARG A 227 -13.81 5.70 -19.50
C ARG A 227 -13.01 4.70 -20.32
N VAL A 228 -13.00 4.94 -21.61
CA VAL A 228 -12.15 4.26 -22.60
C VAL A 228 -11.23 5.31 -23.23
N PHE A 229 -9.96 4.97 -23.45
CA PHE A 229 -8.99 5.87 -24.05
C PHE A 229 -7.95 5.09 -24.87
N MET A 230 -7.29 5.80 -25.79
CA MET A 230 -6.21 5.26 -26.62
C MET A 230 -4.86 5.59 -26.01
N GLU A 231 -3.98 4.60 -25.91
CA GLU A 231 -2.59 4.76 -25.47
C GLU A 231 -1.70 3.77 -26.22
N SER A 232 -0.59 4.23 -26.81
CA SER A 232 0.36 3.38 -27.54
C SER A 232 -0.29 2.44 -28.58
N GLU A 233 -1.18 2.99 -29.43
CA GLU A 233 -1.94 2.28 -30.48
C GLU A 233 -2.98 1.26 -29.98
N MET A 234 -3.10 1.06 -28.67
CA MET A 234 -4.06 0.15 -28.06
C MET A 234 -5.15 0.92 -27.32
N GLU A 235 -6.33 0.33 -27.26
CA GLU A 235 -7.45 0.88 -26.51
C GLU A 235 -7.49 0.27 -25.09
N PHE A 236 -7.63 1.14 -24.10
CA PHE A 236 -7.70 0.78 -22.68
C PHE A 236 -9.01 1.25 -22.07
N ALA A 237 -9.52 0.47 -21.12
CA ALA A 237 -10.62 0.83 -20.24
C ALA A 237 -10.11 1.07 -18.82
N GLU A 238 -10.61 2.13 -18.19
CA GLU A 238 -10.42 2.40 -16.77
C GLU A 238 -11.69 2.02 -16.01
N LEU A 239 -11.58 1.02 -15.14
CA LEU A 239 -12.63 0.66 -14.19
C LEU A 239 -12.45 1.45 -12.91
N LEU A 240 -13.52 1.97 -12.32
CA LEU A 240 -13.51 2.71 -11.08
C LEU A 240 -14.34 1.99 -10.01
N VAL A 241 -13.70 1.63 -8.89
CA VAL A 241 -14.34 0.95 -7.77
C VAL A 241 -14.25 1.78 -6.49
N LYS A 242 -15.41 2.01 -5.86
CA LYS A 242 -15.55 2.70 -4.58
C LYS A 242 -16.20 1.74 -3.59
N GLY A 243 -15.51 1.49 -2.50
CA GLY A 243 -15.98 0.62 -1.43
C GLY A 243 -15.46 1.13 -0.09
N GLN A 244 -16.16 0.77 0.98
CA GLN A 244 -15.78 1.24 2.33
C GLN A 244 -14.42 0.67 2.78
N SER A 245 -14.13 -0.57 2.41
CA SER A 245 -12.84 -1.23 2.63
C SER A 245 -12.70 -2.42 1.69
N PHE A 246 -11.47 -2.87 1.48
CA PHE A 246 -11.17 -4.02 0.63
C PHE A 246 -10.26 -5.01 1.37
N MET A 247 -10.50 -6.30 1.15
CA MET A 247 -9.65 -7.39 1.62
C MET A 247 -8.50 -7.65 0.66
N LEU A 248 -7.53 -8.43 1.12
CA LEU A 248 -6.41 -8.90 0.29
C LEU A 248 -6.93 -9.55 -0.99
N HIS A 249 -6.40 -9.12 -2.13
CA HIS A 249 -6.75 -9.58 -3.48
C HIS A 249 -8.20 -9.33 -3.93
N GLN A 250 -9.06 -8.67 -3.12
CA GLN A 250 -10.49 -8.56 -3.38
C GLN A 250 -10.80 -7.93 -4.73
N ILE A 251 -10.27 -6.74 -5.00
CA ILE A 251 -10.54 -6.01 -6.24
C ILE A 251 -10.08 -6.83 -7.46
N ARG A 252 -8.88 -7.40 -7.38
CA ARG A 252 -8.33 -8.22 -8.47
C ARG A 252 -9.17 -9.48 -8.75
N LYS A 253 -9.70 -10.12 -7.70
CA LYS A 253 -10.61 -11.26 -7.84
C LYS A 253 -11.97 -10.86 -8.42
N MET A 254 -12.50 -9.70 -8.02
CA MET A 254 -13.74 -9.16 -8.61
C MET A 254 -13.56 -8.92 -10.10
N ILE A 255 -12.45 -8.27 -10.50
CA ILE A 255 -12.13 -8.02 -11.90
C ILE A 255 -11.92 -9.32 -12.67
N GLY A 256 -11.18 -10.27 -12.09
CA GLY A 256 -10.94 -11.57 -12.72
C GLY A 256 -12.24 -12.33 -13.00
N LEU A 257 -13.17 -12.35 -12.04
CA LEU A 257 -14.47 -13.00 -12.23
C LEU A 257 -15.33 -12.25 -13.27
N MET A 258 -15.35 -10.93 -13.23
CA MET A 258 -16.07 -10.11 -14.22
C MET A 258 -15.56 -10.40 -15.64
N ILE A 259 -14.24 -10.44 -15.84
CA ILE A 259 -13.65 -10.78 -17.15
C ILE A 259 -14.07 -12.19 -17.58
N ALA A 260 -14.05 -13.16 -16.66
CA ALA A 260 -14.48 -14.52 -16.96
C ALA A 260 -15.95 -14.60 -17.39
N VAL A 261 -16.83 -13.81 -16.77
CA VAL A 261 -18.25 -13.71 -17.15
C VAL A 261 -18.41 -13.05 -18.52
N VAL A 262 -17.79 -11.90 -18.74
CA VAL A 262 -17.94 -11.12 -19.99
C VAL A 262 -17.37 -11.88 -21.20
N ARG A 263 -16.29 -12.65 -21.02
CA ARG A 263 -15.71 -13.53 -22.05
C ARG A 263 -16.52 -14.82 -22.30
N GLY A 264 -17.54 -15.10 -21.50
CA GLY A 264 -18.32 -16.34 -21.60
C GLY A 264 -17.62 -17.59 -21.08
N HIS A 265 -16.59 -17.46 -20.23
CA HIS A 265 -15.98 -18.61 -19.56
C HIS A 265 -16.83 -19.11 -18.38
N THR A 266 -17.74 -18.29 -17.87
CA THR A 266 -18.71 -18.62 -16.83
C THR A 266 -19.92 -17.71 -16.93
N ASP A 267 -21.00 -18.06 -16.23
CA ASP A 267 -22.24 -17.28 -16.23
C ASP A 267 -22.35 -16.34 -15.01
N ILE A 268 -23.31 -15.41 -15.09
CA ILE A 268 -23.72 -14.54 -13.98
C ILE A 268 -24.13 -15.34 -12.74
N SER A 269 -24.69 -16.55 -12.93
CA SER A 269 -25.07 -17.43 -11.83
C SER A 269 -23.88 -17.81 -10.93
N THR A 270 -22.69 -17.97 -11.49
CA THR A 270 -21.45 -18.22 -10.73
C THR A 270 -21.06 -16.99 -9.91
N LEU A 271 -21.26 -15.78 -10.46
CA LEU A 271 -21.03 -14.54 -9.74
C LEU A 271 -21.99 -14.41 -8.56
N GLU A 272 -23.27 -14.73 -8.72
CA GLU A 272 -24.24 -14.71 -7.62
C GLU A 272 -23.88 -15.76 -6.54
N LYS A 273 -23.58 -17.00 -6.96
CA LYS A 273 -23.12 -18.08 -6.07
C LYS A 273 -21.87 -17.72 -5.30
N SER A 274 -20.98 -16.89 -5.88
CA SER A 274 -19.73 -16.48 -5.23
C SER A 274 -19.95 -15.68 -3.94
N PHE A 275 -21.13 -15.08 -3.73
CA PHE A 275 -21.52 -14.41 -2.48
C PHE A 275 -22.27 -15.33 -1.51
N GLY A 276 -22.68 -16.52 -1.96
CA GLY A 276 -23.43 -17.50 -1.17
C GLY A 276 -22.53 -18.36 -0.28
N LYS A 277 -23.05 -19.50 0.18
CA LYS A 277 -22.31 -20.43 1.06
C LYS A 277 -21.22 -21.24 0.35
N GLU A 278 -21.29 -21.31 -0.98
CA GLU A 278 -20.44 -22.19 -1.78
C GLU A 278 -19.03 -21.62 -1.95
N LYS A 279 -18.03 -22.51 -2.00
CA LYS A 279 -16.66 -22.10 -2.30
C LYS A 279 -16.47 -22.06 -3.81
N VAL A 280 -16.25 -20.86 -4.35
CA VAL A 280 -16.00 -20.64 -5.77
C VAL A 280 -14.53 -20.29 -5.99
N MET A 281 -13.89 -20.97 -6.96
CA MET A 281 -12.53 -20.68 -7.38
C MET A 281 -12.53 -19.47 -8.32
N ILE A 282 -12.06 -18.33 -7.82
CA ILE A 282 -12.09 -17.06 -8.54
C ILE A 282 -10.71 -16.73 -9.10
N PRO A 283 -10.58 -16.48 -10.43
CA PRO A 283 -9.33 -16.02 -11.02
C PRO A 283 -8.94 -14.65 -10.47
N THR A 284 -7.64 -14.40 -10.37
CA THR A 284 -7.13 -13.15 -9.81
C THR A 284 -6.43 -12.35 -10.89
N ALA A 285 -6.93 -11.16 -11.19
CA ALA A 285 -6.32 -10.27 -12.17
C ALA A 285 -4.90 -9.81 -11.72
N PRO A 286 -4.01 -9.45 -12.66
CA PRO A 286 -2.70 -8.88 -12.34
C PRO A 286 -2.77 -7.63 -11.45
N GLY A 287 -1.71 -7.32 -10.71
CA GLY A 287 -1.66 -6.11 -9.87
C GLY A 287 -1.33 -4.82 -10.64
N LEU A 288 -0.74 -4.93 -11.83
CA LEU A 288 -0.14 -3.80 -12.57
C LEU A 288 -1.16 -2.72 -12.95
N GLY A 289 -2.38 -3.13 -13.33
CA GLY A 289 -3.44 -2.20 -13.71
C GLY A 289 -4.10 -1.50 -12.52
N LEU A 290 -3.87 -1.95 -11.29
CA LEU A 290 -4.56 -1.45 -10.10
C LEU A 290 -3.83 -0.22 -9.53
N VAL A 291 -4.57 0.87 -9.39
CA VAL A 291 -4.11 2.13 -8.81
C VAL A 291 -5.08 2.58 -7.73
N LEU A 292 -4.56 3.12 -6.64
CA LEU A 292 -5.36 3.82 -5.64
C LEU A 292 -5.42 5.32 -6.00
N ASP A 293 -6.61 5.85 -6.26
CA ASP A 293 -6.82 7.19 -6.81
C ASP A 293 -7.19 8.25 -5.75
N LYS A 294 -8.28 8.08 -4.98
CA LYS A 294 -8.92 9.18 -4.21
C LYS A 294 -9.74 8.80 -2.99
#